data_AF-A0A972AHQ8-F1
#
_entry.id   AF-A0A972AHQ8-F1
#
_cell.length_a   1.000
_cell.length_b   1.000
_cell.length_c   1.000
_cell.angle_alpha   90.00
_cell.angle_beta   90.00
_cell.angle_gamma   90.00
#
_symmetry.space_group_name_H-M   'P 1'
#
loop_
_entity.id
_entity.type
_entity.pdbx_description
1 polymer ?
#
loop_
_entity_poly.entity_id
_entity_poly.type
_entity_poly.pdbx_seq_one_letter_code
_entity_poly.pdbx_strand_id
1 'polypeptide(L)'
;MNIDSKSLEQQDIKMLVRSLELVSARIFESVISLNQMSSSNTPEMQALFSQWVSCLGEEVLRSIEKDGDLDPEELSSRIGVSSSTIISLALALHRQGKIKIKAIKVEPGDNVNSEICDCFK
;
A
#
# COMPACT_ATOMS: atom_id res chain seq x y z
N MET A 1 -45.99 1.43 3.00
CA MET A 1 -44.61 0.91 3.00
C MET A 1 -44.28 0.55 4.43
N ASN A 2 -44.16 -0.74 4.72
CA ASN A 2 -43.78 -1.22 6.06
C ASN A 2 -42.26 -1.23 6.11
N ILE A 3 -41.66 -0.14 6.58
CA ILE A 3 -40.21 -0.05 6.74
C ILE A 3 -39.90 -0.76 8.06
N ASP A 4 -39.34 -1.98 7.96
CA ASP A 4 -38.96 -2.79 9.11
C ASP A 4 -37.81 -2.10 9.85
N SER A 5 -38.07 -1.64 11.08
CA SER A 5 -37.10 -0.92 11.91
C SER A 5 -35.83 -1.73 12.17
N LYS A 6 -35.93 -3.06 12.17
CA LYS A 6 -34.76 -3.95 12.30
C LYS A 6 -33.82 -3.88 11.09
N SER A 7 -34.33 -3.56 9.91
CA SER A 7 -33.53 -3.44 8.68
C SER A 7 -32.75 -2.12 8.62
N LEU A 8 -33.31 -1.05 9.19
CA LEU A 8 -32.66 0.26 9.36
C LEU A 8 -31.47 0.17 10.32
N GLU A 9 -31.68 -0.41 11.51
CA GLU A 9 -30.61 -0.59 12.50
C GLU A 9 -29.45 -1.44 11.96
N GLN A 10 -29.74 -2.47 11.16
CA GLN A 10 -28.72 -3.28 10.50
C GLN A 10 -27.97 -2.54 9.39
N GLN A 11 -28.63 -1.64 8.65
CA GLN A 11 -27.99 -0.80 7.64
C GLN A 11 -27.07 0.24 8.29
N ASP A 12 -27.51 0.87 9.36
CA ASP A 12 -26.72 1.86 10.10
C ASP A 12 -25.46 1.23 10.70
N ILE A 13 -25.55 0.04 11.29
CA ILE A 13 -24.38 -0.69 11.80
C ILE A 13 -23.39 -1.02 10.68
N LYS A 14 -23.85 -1.47 9.50
CA LYS A 14 -22.97 -1.75 8.36
C LYS A 14 -22.27 -0.50 7.84
N MET A 15 -22.97 0.63 7.79
CA MET A 15 -22.40 1.92 7.40
C MET A 15 -21.36 2.40 8.40
N LEU A 16 -21.59 2.15 9.70
CA LEU A 16 -20.68 2.51 10.77
C LEU A 16 -19.39 1.68 10.72
N VAL A 17 -19.51 0.36 10.52
CA VAL A 17 -18.36 -0.55 10.33
C VAL A 17 -17.53 -0.14 9.11
N ARG A 18 -18.18 0.14 7.97
CA ARG A 18 -17.47 0.58 6.76
C ARG A 18 -16.77 1.93 6.94
N SER A 19 -17.38 2.84 7.70
CA SER A 19 -16.77 4.13 8.02
C SER A 19 -15.54 3.95 8.93
N LEU A 20 -15.60 3.04 9.90
CA LEU A 20 -14.46 2.69 10.74
C LEU A 20 -13.32 2.07 9.94
N GLU A 21 -13.60 1.16 9.02
CA GLU A 21 -12.59 0.57 8.12
C GLU A 21 -11.85 1.65 7.31
N LEU A 22 -12.59 2.61 6.74
CA LEU A 22 -12.02 3.71 5.97
C LEU A 22 -11.18 4.67 6.84
N VAL A 23 -11.66 4.99 8.05
CA VAL A 23 -10.95 5.85 8.99
C VAL A 23 -9.67 5.17 9.48
N SER A 24 -9.73 3.90 9.85
CA SER A 24 -8.56 3.12 10.27
C SER A 24 -7.52 3.01 9.16
N ALA A 25 -7.93 2.78 7.91
CA ALA A 25 -7.03 2.78 6.77
C ALA A 25 -6.30 4.12 6.60
N ARG A 26 -7.01 5.23 6.81
CA ARG A 26 -6.48 6.60 6.67
C ARG A 26 -5.56 7.00 7.83
N ILE A 27 -5.88 6.57 9.06
CA ILE A 27 -5.02 6.76 10.23
C ILE A 27 -3.73 5.96 10.05
N PHE A 28 -3.83 4.71 9.60
CA PHE A 28 -2.67 3.86 9.34
C PHE A 28 -1.75 4.48 8.27
N GLU A 29 -2.32 4.95 7.17
CA GLU A 29 -1.59 5.69 6.12
C GLU A 29 -0.93 6.97 6.67
N SER A 30 -1.64 7.73 7.50
CA SER A 30 -1.13 8.97 8.10
C SER A 30 0.02 8.70 9.08
N VAL A 31 -0.04 7.61 9.84
CA VAL A 31 1.01 7.19 10.78
C VAL A 31 2.24 6.68 10.03
N ILE A 32 2.06 5.88 8.98
CA ILE A 32 3.15 5.45 8.09
C ILE A 32 3.83 6.68 7.46
N SER A 33 3.04 7.62 6.95
CA SER A 33 3.54 8.87 6.36
C SER A 33 4.31 9.71 7.38
N LEU A 34 3.76 9.95 8.58
CA LEU A 34 4.45 10.69 9.64
C LEU A 34 5.80 10.05 10.01
N ASN A 35 5.81 8.72 10.17
CA ASN A 35 7.02 8.00 10.57
C ASN A 35 8.10 8.02 9.47
N GLN A 36 7.72 7.99 8.19
CA GLN A 36 8.65 8.12 7.07
C GLN A 36 9.23 9.55 6.91
N MET A 37 8.57 10.56 7.51
CA MET A 37 8.89 11.99 7.31
C MET A 37 9.72 12.64 8.44
N SER A 38 9.99 11.92 9.55
CA SER A 38 10.53 12.51 10.78
C SER A 38 11.96 13.07 10.70
N SER A 39 12.72 12.86 9.63
CA SER A 39 14.12 13.33 9.53
C SER A 39 14.43 14.26 8.34
N SER A 40 13.47 14.58 7.47
CA SER A 40 13.76 15.16 6.13
C SER A 40 12.75 16.22 5.64
N ASN A 41 12.17 17.02 6.55
CA ASN A 41 11.03 17.90 6.27
C ASN A 41 11.38 19.28 5.65
N THR A 42 12.15 19.33 4.56
CA THR A 42 12.08 20.51 3.68
C THR A 42 11.07 20.27 2.56
N PRO A 43 10.33 21.30 2.09
CA PRO A 43 9.41 21.15 0.97
C PRO A 43 10.05 20.54 -0.28
N GLU A 44 11.34 20.82 -0.51
CA GLU A 44 12.13 20.29 -1.62
C GLU A 44 12.36 18.78 -1.47
N MET A 45 12.71 18.31 -0.27
CA MET A 45 12.89 16.88 0.00
C MET A 45 11.57 16.11 -0.15
N GLN A 46 10.45 16.70 0.27
CA GLN A 46 9.13 16.13 0.07
C GLN A 46 8.75 16.05 -1.42
N ALA A 47 9.06 17.08 -2.20
CA ALA A 47 8.82 17.08 -3.64
C ALA A 47 9.66 16.02 -4.36
N LEU A 48 10.96 15.90 -4.02
CA LEU A 48 11.84 14.87 -4.58
C LEU A 48 11.38 13.46 -4.21
N PHE A 49 10.98 13.24 -2.96
CA PHE A 49 10.44 11.95 -2.53
C PHE A 49 9.15 11.61 -3.27
N SER A 50 8.24 12.57 -3.43
CA SER A 50 7.00 12.38 -4.18
C SER A 50 7.26 12.04 -5.66
N GLN A 51 8.21 12.74 -6.30
CA GLN A 51 8.64 12.43 -7.66
C GLN A 51 9.25 11.03 -7.76
N TRP A 52 10.13 10.67 -6.81
CA TRP A 52 10.74 9.35 -6.76
C TRP A 52 9.68 8.24 -6.64
N VAL A 53 8.72 8.40 -5.73
CA VAL A 53 7.57 7.47 -5.60
C VAL A 53 6.75 7.40 -6.89
N SER A 54 6.53 8.54 -7.56
CA SER A 54 5.82 8.58 -8.84
C SER A 54 6.56 7.79 -9.93
N CYS A 55 7.87 7.97 -10.06
CA CYS A 55 8.71 7.24 -11.02
C CYS A 55 8.67 5.74 -10.78
N LEU A 56 8.78 5.30 -9.51
CA LEU A 56 8.66 3.89 -9.17
C LEU A 56 7.26 3.33 -9.47
N GLY A 57 6.21 4.12 -9.22
CA GLY A 57 4.84 3.77 -9.55
C GLY A 57 4.64 3.57 -11.06
N GLU A 58 5.25 4.40 -11.90
CA GLU A 58 5.22 4.22 -13.37
C GLU A 58 5.91 2.92 -13.81
N GLU A 59 7.03 2.56 -13.18
CA GLU A 59 7.75 1.33 -13.52
C GLU A 59 6.96 0.07 -13.12
N VAL A 60 6.24 0.12 -11.99
CA VAL A 60 5.27 -0.92 -11.62
C VAL A 60 4.15 -1.03 -12.67
N LEU A 61 3.60 0.09 -13.13
CA LEU A 61 2.57 0.10 -14.17
C LEU A 61 3.07 -0.51 -15.48
N ARG A 62 4.27 -0.13 -15.94
CA ARG A 62 4.90 -0.69 -17.14
C ARG A 62 5.11 -2.19 -17.04
N SER A 63 5.52 -2.68 -15.87
CA SER A 63 5.69 -4.12 -15.65
C SER A 63 4.37 -4.89 -15.83
N ILE A 64 3.27 -4.35 -15.31
CA ILE A 64 1.94 -4.94 -15.40
C ILE A 64 1.40 -4.88 -16.84
N GLU A 65 1.62 -3.78 -17.56
CA GLU A 65 1.17 -3.65 -18.96
C GLU A 65 1.85 -4.65 -19.89
N LYS A 66 3.10 -5.00 -19.62
CA LYS A 66 3.89 -5.90 -20.45
C LYS A 66 3.47 -7.37 -20.30
N ASP A 67 3.40 -7.86 -19.06
CA ASP A 67 3.29 -9.30 -18.77
C ASP A 67 1.99 -9.66 -18.03
N GLY A 68 1.21 -8.68 -17.57
CA GLY A 68 -0.06 -8.88 -16.86
C GLY A 68 0.07 -9.45 -15.44
N ASP A 69 1.30 -9.74 -15.00
CA ASP A 69 1.67 -10.18 -13.66
C ASP A 69 2.74 -9.24 -13.09
N LEU A 70 2.81 -9.14 -11.77
CA LEU A 70 3.81 -8.35 -11.06
C LEU A 70 4.62 -9.28 -10.17
N ASP A 71 5.87 -9.51 -10.54
CA ASP A 71 6.85 -10.21 -9.69
C ASP A 71 7.64 -9.17 -8.87
N PRO A 72 7.46 -9.13 -7.53
CA PRO A 72 8.18 -8.19 -6.68
C PRO A 72 9.69 -8.44 -6.61
N GLU A 73 10.17 -9.68 -6.74
CA GLU A 73 11.61 -9.99 -6.69
C GLU A 73 12.32 -9.62 -7.99
N GLU A 74 11.67 -9.89 -9.13
CA GLU A 74 12.20 -9.46 -10.43
C GLU A 74 12.26 -7.93 -10.50
N LEU A 75 11.18 -7.26 -10.12
CA LEU A 75 11.10 -5.80 -10.22
C LEU A 75 12.04 -5.11 -9.23
N SER A 76 12.14 -5.61 -7.99
CA SER A 76 13.07 -5.09 -6.98
C SER A 76 14.52 -5.15 -7.46
N SER A 77 14.92 -6.27 -8.04
CA SER A 77 16.26 -6.47 -8.62
C SER A 77 16.55 -5.51 -9.77
N ARG A 78 15.54 -5.20 -10.59
CA ARG A 78 15.66 -4.28 -11.73
C ARG A 78 15.81 -2.82 -11.30
N ILE A 79 15.05 -2.39 -10.29
CA ILE A 79 14.94 -0.96 -9.93
C ILE A 79 15.72 -0.56 -8.68
N GLY A 80 16.27 -1.52 -7.93
CA GLY A 80 17.14 -1.27 -6.78
C GLY A 80 16.40 -0.85 -5.52
N VAL A 81 15.25 -1.48 -5.23
CA VAL A 81 14.49 -1.30 -3.98
C VAL A 81 14.19 -2.66 -3.37
N SER A 82 13.62 -2.72 -2.16
CA SER A 82 13.19 -4.01 -1.58
C SER A 82 11.91 -4.55 -2.27
N SER A 83 11.72 -5.86 -2.27
CA SER A 83 10.46 -6.48 -2.72
C SER A 83 9.24 -5.96 -1.93
N SER A 84 9.42 -5.64 -0.64
CA SER A 84 8.37 -5.04 0.18
C SER A 84 7.98 -3.62 -0.26
N THR A 85 8.94 -2.86 -0.80
CA THR A 85 8.67 -1.55 -1.41
C THR A 85 7.79 -1.72 -2.65
N ILE A 86 8.09 -2.70 -3.51
CA ILE A 86 7.27 -3.00 -4.70
C ILE A 86 5.83 -3.36 -4.31
N ILE A 87 5.66 -4.23 -3.33
CA ILE A 87 4.35 -4.65 -2.83
C ILE A 87 3.57 -3.44 -2.27
N SER A 88 4.25 -2.58 -1.51
CA SER A 88 3.64 -1.36 -0.95
C SER A 88 3.19 -0.38 -2.03
N LEU A 89 3.99 -0.20 -3.08
CA LEU A 89 3.64 0.63 -4.24
C LEU A 89 2.46 0.04 -5.01
N ALA A 90 2.45 -1.27 -5.25
CA ALA A 90 1.33 -1.95 -5.91
C ALA A 90 0.03 -1.76 -5.11
N LEU A 91 0.07 -1.90 -3.78
CA LEU A 91 -1.08 -1.63 -2.91
C LEU A 91 -1.53 -0.17 -3.00
N ALA A 92 -0.60 0.79 -3.00
CA ALA A 92 -0.92 2.21 -3.15
C ALA A 92 -1.60 2.51 -4.51
N LEU A 93 -1.05 1.98 -5.60
CA LEU A 93 -1.63 2.10 -6.94
C LEU A 93 -3.02 1.46 -7.02
N HIS A 94 -3.22 0.34 -6.32
CA HIS A 94 -4.52 -0.32 -6.23
C HIS A 94 -5.55 0.56 -5.52
N ARG A 95 -5.19 1.18 -4.39
CA ARG A 95 -6.04 2.12 -3.66
C ARG A 95 -6.39 3.37 -4.47
N GLN A 96 -5.47 3.82 -5.32
CA GLN A 96 -5.71 4.92 -6.28
C GLN A 96 -6.57 4.50 -7.49
N GLY A 97 -6.91 3.21 -7.62
CA GLY A 97 -7.69 2.69 -8.75
C GLY A 97 -6.89 2.56 -10.05
N LYS A 98 -5.56 2.74 -10.02
CA LYS A 98 -4.69 2.63 -11.20
C LYS A 98 -4.44 1.19 -11.61
N ILE A 99 -4.44 0.27 -10.63
CA ILE A 99 -4.32 -1.18 -10.88
C ILE A 99 -5.38 -1.95 -10.09
N LYS A 100 -5.62 -3.21 -10.48
CA LYS A 100 -6.48 -4.14 -9.74
C LYS A 100 -5.72 -5.41 -9.39
N ILE A 101 -5.44 -5.61 -8.10
CA ILE A 101 -4.85 -6.86 -7.60
C ILE A 101 -5.92 -7.95 -7.68
N LYS A 102 -5.67 -9.00 -8.48
CA LYS A 102 -6.62 -10.11 -8.69
C LYS A 102 -6.30 -11.32 -7.82
N ALA A 103 -5.02 -11.59 -7.60
CA ALA A 103 -4.52 -12.71 -6.81
C ALA A 103 -3.19 -12.30 -6.17
N ILE A 104 -2.83 -12.98 -5.08
CA ILE A 104 -1.54 -12.87 -4.43
C ILE A 104 -0.99 -14.30 -4.35
N LYS A 105 0.21 -14.51 -4.89
CA LYS A 105 0.95 -15.77 -4.78
C LYS A 105 1.94 -15.62 -3.62
N VAL A 106 2.05 -16.64 -2.77
CA VAL A 106 2.91 -16.64 -1.59
C VAL A 106 3.58 -18.00 -1.42
N GLU A 107 4.75 -18.01 -0.77
CA GLU A 107 5.49 -19.21 -0.41
C GLU A 107 5.91 -19.16 1.07
N PRO A 108 6.27 -20.32 1.68
CA PRO A 108 6.77 -20.34 3.05
C PRO A 108 8.03 -19.47 3.22
N GLY A 109 8.01 -18.58 4.21
CA GLY A 109 9.18 -17.76 4.56
C GLY A 109 10.18 -18.50 5.45
N ASP A 110 11.32 -17.86 5.67
CA ASP A 110 12.44 -18.34 6.50
C ASP A 110 12.33 -17.92 7.99
N ASN A 111 11.25 -17.22 8.36
CA ASN A 111 11.05 -16.59 9.66
C ASN A 111 12.10 -15.50 10.01
N VAL A 112 12.74 -14.91 9.00
CA VAL A 112 13.65 -13.76 9.17
C VAL A 112 12.93 -12.49 8.75
N ASN A 113 13.03 -11.44 9.57
CA ASN A 113 12.54 -10.12 9.17
C ASN A 113 13.61 -9.40 8.34
N SER A 114 13.48 -9.45 7.01
CA SER A 114 14.41 -8.79 6.07
C SER A 114 14.38 -7.26 6.12
N GLU A 115 13.44 -6.65 6.85
CA GLU A 115 13.32 -5.20 6.98
C GLU A 115 14.03 -4.64 8.23
N ILE A 116 14.46 -5.51 9.15
CA ILE A 116 15.20 -5.11 10.35
C ILE A 116 16.68 -5.38 10.11
N CYS A 117 17.49 -4.31 10.03
CA CYS A 117 18.95 -4.49 10.06
C CYS A 117 19.37 -5.08 11.42
N ASP A 118 20.27 -6.06 11.39
CA ASP A 118 20.96 -6.57 12.60
C ASP A 118 21.81 -5.51 13.32
N CYS A 119 21.95 -4.32 12.74
CA CYS A 119 22.53 -3.12 13.33
C CYS A 119 21.94 -2.73 14.71
N PHE A 120 20.73 -3.22 15.04
CA PHE A 120 20.02 -2.95 16.28
C PHE A 120 19.98 -4.13 17.27
N LYS A 121 20.77 -5.19 17.03
CA LYS A 121 20.99 -6.29 17.99
C LYS A 121 22.20 -6.06 18.88
#